data_AF-A0AAD7R3L4-F1
#
_entry.id   AF-A0AAD7R3L4-F1
#
_cell.length_a   1.000
_cell.length_b   1.000
_cell.length_c   1.000
_cell.angle_alpha   90.00
_cell.angle_beta   90.00
_cell.angle_gamma   90.00
#
_symmetry.space_group_name_H-M   'P 1'
#
loop_
_entity.id
_entity.type
_entity.pdbx_description
1 polymer ?
#
loop_
_entity_poly.entity_id
_entity_poly.type
_entity_poly.pdbx_seq_one_letter_code
_entity_poly.pdbx_strand_id
1 'polypeptide(L)'
;MEKVKKVETVHGERRYKESWKVINEMSGRKRSREGQLAGCSPEERVTSWFTHFRDLLGTHPTVDGAEEEIPAVLTSLEIDDGPFTATEFATVKSTLKEGKSAGPDGIPPEVPKNCDLDDIILEICNQALIENIKPDIWSLSNIIPRRESAGATQRTVVLVLLREDTMTTGPQTLSNGEEGFSLTTAH
;
A
#
# COMPACT_ATOMS: atom_id res chain seq x y z
N MET A 1 2.26 -22.75 -44.28
CA MET A 1 1.58 -24.00 -44.70
C MET A 1 2.23 -25.26 -44.14
N GLU A 2 3.57 -25.35 -44.11
CA GLU A 2 4.29 -26.56 -43.67
C GLU A 2 4.08 -26.95 -42.19
N LYS A 3 4.08 -25.97 -41.28
CA LYS A 3 3.90 -26.20 -39.85
C LYS A 3 2.49 -26.68 -39.46
N VAL A 4 1.46 -26.36 -40.26
CA VAL A 4 0.06 -26.80 -40.02
C VAL A 4 -0.09 -28.29 -40.34
N LYS A 5 0.44 -28.74 -41.49
CA LYS A 5 0.49 -30.17 -41.84
C LYS A 5 1.24 -30.98 -40.79
N LYS A 6 2.33 -30.44 -40.25
CA LYS A 6 3.11 -31.09 -39.18
C LYS A 6 2.32 -31.27 -37.89
N VAL A 7 1.45 -30.33 -37.52
CA VAL A 7 0.57 -30.47 -36.34
C VAL A 7 -0.45 -31.59 -36.56
N GLU A 8 -1.04 -31.67 -37.75
CA GLU A 8 -2.03 -32.70 -38.11
C GLU A 8 -1.43 -34.10 -38.09
N THR A 9 -0.22 -34.29 -38.64
CA THR A 9 0.49 -35.58 -38.62
C THR A 9 0.84 -36.01 -37.19
N VAL A 10 1.44 -35.12 -36.39
CA VAL A 10 1.88 -35.42 -35.03
C VAL A 10 0.68 -35.64 -34.07
N HIS A 11 -0.46 -35.00 -34.35
CA HIS A 11 -1.72 -35.23 -33.63
C HIS A 11 -2.30 -36.62 -33.95
N GLY A 12 -2.29 -37.02 -35.23
CA GLY A 12 -2.69 -38.37 -35.67
C GLY A 12 -1.83 -39.48 -35.05
N GLU A 13 -0.54 -39.21 -34.84
CA GLU A 13 0.40 -40.11 -34.16
C GLU A 13 0.28 -40.13 -32.63
N ARG A 14 -0.69 -39.42 -32.03
CA ARG A 14 -0.90 -39.29 -30.57
C ARG A 14 0.30 -38.70 -29.81
N ARG A 15 1.19 -37.99 -30.50
CA ARG A 15 2.36 -37.32 -29.91
C ARG A 15 1.99 -35.93 -29.41
N TYR A 16 1.00 -35.88 -28.52
CA TYR A 16 0.38 -34.65 -28.04
C TYR A 16 1.38 -33.60 -27.53
N LYS A 17 2.45 -34.05 -26.86
CA LYS A 17 3.53 -33.18 -26.35
C LYS A 17 4.25 -32.41 -27.47
N GLU A 18 4.44 -33.03 -28.62
CA GLU A 18 5.12 -32.43 -29.77
C GLU A 18 4.18 -31.52 -30.56
N SER A 19 2.91 -31.91 -30.73
CA SER A 19 1.87 -31.02 -31.27
C SER A 19 1.76 -29.74 -30.44
N TRP A 20 1.78 -29.86 -29.10
CA TRP A 20 1.73 -28.71 -28.19
C TRP A 20 2.99 -27.84 -28.25
N LYS A 21 4.16 -28.41 -28.55
CA LYS A 21 5.40 -27.64 -28.78
C LYS A 21 5.29 -26.78 -30.03
N VAL A 22 4.81 -27.37 -31.13
CA VAL A 22 4.61 -26.66 -32.41
C VAL A 22 3.53 -25.59 -32.28
N ILE A 23 2.45 -25.86 -31.56
CA ILE A 23 1.37 -24.87 -31.32
C ILE A 23 1.87 -23.69 -30.50
N ASN A 24 2.64 -23.93 -29.42
CA ASN A 24 3.22 -22.84 -28.63
C ASN A 24 4.20 -21.97 -29.43
N GLU A 25 4.93 -22.57 -30.38
CA GLU A 25 5.84 -21.88 -31.29
C GLU A 25 5.05 -21.04 -32.33
N MET A 26 3.96 -21.59 -32.87
CA MET A 26 3.09 -20.90 -33.83
C MET A 26 2.29 -19.77 -33.21
N SER A 27 1.81 -19.95 -31.98
CA SER A 27 0.95 -18.99 -31.30
C SER A 27 1.74 -17.92 -30.53
N GLY A 28 3.06 -18.04 -30.43
CA GLY A 28 3.91 -17.11 -29.68
C GLY A 28 3.61 -17.05 -28.17
N ARG A 29 2.87 -18.03 -27.62
CA ARG A 29 2.32 -17.99 -26.24
C ARG A 29 3.40 -18.03 -25.15
N LYS A 30 4.66 -18.29 -25.53
CA LYS A 30 5.85 -18.23 -24.66
C LYS A 30 6.77 -17.04 -24.95
N ARG A 31 6.38 -16.07 -25.78
CA ARG A 31 7.15 -14.83 -25.89
C ARG A 31 7.08 -14.14 -24.52
N SER A 32 8.24 -13.90 -23.90
CA SER A 32 8.34 -13.19 -22.63
C SER A 32 7.59 -11.87 -22.73
N ARG A 33 6.90 -11.48 -21.66
CA ARG A 33 6.13 -10.23 -21.62
C ARG A 33 7.07 -9.06 -21.95
N GLU A 34 6.75 -8.32 -23.01
CA GLU A 34 7.28 -6.98 -23.28
C GLU A 34 6.75 -6.02 -22.20
N GLY A 35 7.34 -6.13 -21.02
CA GLY A 35 7.29 -5.18 -19.92
C GLY A 35 8.67 -5.07 -19.27
N GLN A 36 9.71 -5.48 -20.01
CA GLN A 36 11.09 -5.26 -19.61
C GLN A 36 11.40 -3.80 -19.92
N LEU A 37 11.72 -3.03 -18.88
CA LEU A 37 12.47 -1.78 -19.01
C LEU A 37 13.58 -2.01 -20.04
N ALA A 38 13.71 -1.09 -21.01
CA ALA A 38 14.73 -1.20 -22.03
C ALA A 38 16.12 -1.25 -21.36
N GLY A 39 16.85 -2.34 -21.58
CA GLY A 39 18.17 -2.56 -21.01
C GLY A 39 18.67 -3.97 -21.34
N CYS A 40 19.90 -4.07 -21.81
CA CYS A 40 20.57 -5.31 -22.17
C CYS A 40 21.11 -6.07 -20.94
N SER A 41 21.08 -5.45 -19.75
CA SER A 41 21.46 -6.07 -18.48
C SER A 41 20.51 -5.70 -17.32
N PRO A 42 20.50 -6.45 -16.21
CA PRO A 42 19.81 -6.06 -14.98
C PRO A 42 20.22 -4.68 -14.45
N GLU A 43 21.50 -4.34 -14.52
CA GLU A 43 22.07 -3.09 -14.01
C GLU A 43 21.58 -1.88 -14.84
N GLU A 44 21.50 -2.04 -16.16
CA GLU A 44 20.95 -1.03 -17.07
C GLU A 44 19.47 -0.78 -16.82
N ARG A 45 18.70 -1.83 -16.52
CA ARG A 45 17.27 -1.69 -16.21
C ARG A 45 17.03 -0.96 -14.90
N VAL A 46 17.84 -1.22 -13.87
CA VAL A 46 17.78 -0.48 -12.59
C VAL A 46 18.11 0.98 -12.81
N THR A 47 19.18 1.27 -13.56
CA THR A 47 19.60 2.65 -13.85
C THR A 47 18.57 3.40 -14.68
N SER A 48 18.00 2.74 -15.70
CA SER A 48 16.96 3.31 -16.55
C SER A 48 15.68 3.60 -15.75
N TRP A 49 15.26 2.67 -14.90
CA TRP A 49 14.11 2.85 -14.01
C TRP A 49 14.35 3.99 -13.01
N PHE A 50 15.49 3.98 -12.33
CA PHE A 50 15.86 5.02 -11.38
C PHE A 50 15.88 6.40 -12.03
N THR A 51 16.52 6.51 -13.19
CA THR A 51 16.60 7.78 -13.95
C THR A 51 15.22 8.25 -14.36
N HIS A 52 14.38 7.36 -14.91
CA HIS A 52 13.03 7.71 -15.35
C HIS A 52 12.18 8.26 -14.20
N PHE A 53 12.16 7.60 -13.05
CA PHE A 53 11.36 8.05 -11.91
C PHE A 53 11.98 9.25 -11.18
N ARG A 54 13.30 9.35 -11.12
CA ARG A 54 13.98 10.54 -10.60
C ARG A 54 13.64 11.77 -11.44
N ASP A 55 13.65 11.65 -12.76
CA ASP A 55 13.37 12.79 -13.62
C ASP A 55 11.87 13.14 -13.58
N LEU A 56 10.99 12.13 -13.47
CA LEU A 56 9.53 12.30 -13.38
C LEU A 56 9.05 12.88 -12.04
N LEU A 57 9.64 12.44 -10.92
CA LEU A 57 9.17 12.78 -9.56
C LEU A 57 10.11 13.73 -8.82
N GLY A 58 11.37 13.82 -9.23
CA GLY A 58 12.41 14.63 -8.59
C GLY A 58 12.63 15.99 -9.24
N THR A 59 12.00 16.27 -10.38
CA THR A 59 11.95 17.63 -10.92
C THR A 59 10.76 18.36 -10.33
N HIS A 60 11.03 19.39 -9.53
CA HIS A 60 9.96 20.28 -9.06
C HIS A 60 9.38 20.97 -10.30
N PRO A 61 8.06 20.92 -10.52
CA PRO A 61 7.47 21.60 -11.66
C PRO A 61 7.77 23.10 -11.57
N THR A 62 8.32 23.68 -12.63
CA THR A 62 8.44 25.14 -12.76
C THR A 62 7.04 25.67 -13.02
N VAL A 63 6.38 26.13 -11.96
CA VAL A 63 5.06 26.77 -12.07
C VAL A 63 5.30 28.21 -12.51
N ASP A 64 5.10 28.48 -13.81
CA ASP A 64 5.11 29.84 -14.36
C ASP A 64 3.81 30.56 -13.97
N GLY A 65 3.68 30.96 -12.71
CA GLY A 65 2.51 31.64 -12.18
C GLY A 65 2.62 31.87 -10.68
N ALA A 66 1.97 32.93 -10.18
CA ALA A 66 1.68 33.03 -8.76
C ALA A 66 0.84 31.81 -8.33
N GLU A 67 1.06 31.28 -7.12
CA GLU A 67 0.23 30.22 -6.56
C GLU A 67 -1.24 30.65 -6.66
N GLU A 68 -1.99 30.03 -7.57
CA GLU A 68 -3.42 30.27 -7.70
C GLU A 68 -4.07 29.59 -6.50
N GLU A 69 -4.54 30.38 -5.52
CA GLU A 69 -5.28 29.86 -4.38
C GLU A 69 -6.48 29.07 -4.91
N ILE A 70 -6.44 27.74 -4.74
CA ILE A 70 -7.58 26.89 -5.11
C ILE A 70 -8.75 27.31 -4.22
N PRO A 71 -9.83 27.89 -4.77
CA PRO A 71 -10.92 28.37 -3.96
C PRO A 71 -11.60 27.16 -3.30
N ALA A 72 -11.69 27.20 -1.97
CA ALA A 72 -12.39 26.17 -1.21
C ALA A 72 -13.86 26.11 -1.65
N VAL A 73 -14.25 25.03 -2.33
CA VAL A 73 -15.61 24.83 -2.86
C VAL A 73 -16.65 24.74 -1.73
N LEU A 74 -16.21 24.37 -0.52
CA LEU A 74 -17.04 24.25 0.68
C LEU A 74 -16.35 25.00 1.82
N THR A 75 -16.73 26.25 2.04
CA THR A 75 -16.17 27.11 3.10
C THR A 75 -16.87 26.95 4.45
N SER A 76 -18.12 26.48 4.46
CA SER A 76 -18.87 26.23 5.69
C SER A 76 -19.77 25.01 5.50
N LEU A 77 -19.40 23.89 6.11
CA LEU A 77 -20.28 22.75 6.29
C LEU A 77 -20.98 22.92 7.64
N GLU A 78 -22.26 22.56 7.72
CA GLU A 78 -23.01 22.48 8.99
C GLU A 78 -22.61 21.21 9.77
N ILE A 79 -21.31 21.02 9.95
CA ILE A 79 -20.73 19.91 10.71
C ILE A 79 -20.07 20.55 11.93
N ASP A 80 -20.42 20.04 13.10
CA ASP A 80 -19.73 20.41 14.34
C ASP A 80 -18.31 19.85 14.29
N ASP A 81 -17.32 20.75 14.24
CA ASP A 81 -15.89 20.46 14.31
C ASP A 81 -15.33 20.62 15.73
N GLY A 82 -16.22 20.81 16.71
CA GLY A 82 -15.90 20.89 18.12
C GLY A 82 -15.46 19.57 18.76
N PRO A 83 -15.14 19.61 20.06
CA PRO A 83 -14.76 18.41 20.81
C PRO A 83 -15.85 17.35 20.79
N PHE A 84 -15.44 16.09 20.73
CA PHE A 84 -16.36 14.96 20.79
C PHE A 84 -17.13 14.95 22.11
N THR A 85 -18.43 14.71 22.00
CA THR A 85 -19.34 14.61 23.13
C THR A 85 -19.47 13.17 23.62
N ALA A 86 -19.82 12.99 24.90
CA ALA A 86 -20.10 11.67 25.46
C ALA A 86 -21.26 10.95 24.74
N THR A 87 -22.23 11.71 24.21
CA THR A 87 -23.36 11.17 23.42
C THR A 87 -22.93 10.58 22.08
N GLU A 88 -22.02 11.26 21.38
CA GLU A 88 -21.44 10.73 20.13
C GLU A 88 -20.60 9.49 20.43
N PHE A 89 -19.79 9.55 21.49
CA PHE A 89 -18.97 8.43 21.92
C PHE A 89 -19.83 7.19 22.24
N ALA A 90 -20.91 7.35 23.00
CA ALA A 90 -21.84 6.26 23.32
C ALA A 90 -22.46 5.65 22.04
N THR A 91 -22.80 6.49 21.06
CA THR A 91 -23.33 6.05 19.77
C THR A 91 -22.30 5.19 19.05
N VAL A 92 -21.04 5.64 18.96
CA VAL A 92 -19.94 4.89 18.33
C VAL A 92 -19.65 3.59 19.09
N LYS A 93 -19.57 3.64 20.43
CA LYS A 93 -19.34 2.47 21.29
C LYS A 93 -20.38 1.37 21.04
N SER A 94 -21.64 1.74 20.81
CA SER A 94 -22.71 0.78 20.48
C SER A 94 -22.50 0.05 19.15
N THR A 95 -21.82 0.68 18.18
CA THR A 95 -21.54 0.08 16.86
C THR A 95 -20.38 -0.91 16.88
N LEU A 96 -19.59 -0.94 17.96
CA LEU A 96 -18.41 -1.79 18.06
C LEU A 96 -18.82 -3.27 18.11
N LYS A 97 -18.27 -4.05 17.17
CA LYS A 97 -18.55 -5.48 17.03
C LYS A 97 -17.55 -6.29 17.85
N GLU A 98 -18.09 -7.21 18.65
CA GLU A 98 -17.31 -8.20 19.38
C GLU A 98 -16.79 -9.30 18.45
N GLY A 99 -15.74 -10.01 18.88
CA GLY A 99 -15.09 -11.06 18.11
C GLY A 99 -14.24 -10.55 16.95
N LYS A 100 -13.84 -9.27 16.97
CA LYS A 100 -12.85 -8.71 16.04
C LYS A 100 -11.44 -8.86 16.61
N SER A 101 -10.46 -8.84 15.70
CA SER A 101 -9.04 -8.87 16.09
C SER A 101 -8.68 -7.63 16.89
N ALA A 102 -7.88 -7.81 17.94
CA ALA A 102 -7.25 -6.72 18.67
C ALA A 102 -6.29 -5.91 17.79
N GLY A 103 -6.06 -4.67 18.17
CA GLY A 103 -5.05 -3.81 17.55
C GLY A 103 -3.62 -4.21 17.94
N PRO A 104 -2.62 -3.39 17.56
CA PRO A 104 -1.22 -3.57 17.97
C PRO A 104 -1.00 -3.53 19.48
N ASP A 105 -1.92 -2.88 20.19
CA ASP A 105 -2.00 -2.76 21.64
C ASP A 105 -2.46 -4.06 22.33
N GLY A 106 -2.95 -5.05 21.57
CA GLY A 106 -3.45 -6.30 22.10
C GLY A 106 -4.78 -6.17 22.85
N ILE A 107 -5.44 -5.00 22.77
CA ILE A 107 -6.71 -4.75 23.45
C ILE A 107 -7.85 -5.24 22.54
N PRO A 108 -8.63 -6.24 22.97
CA PRO A 108 -9.72 -6.75 22.16
C PRO A 108 -10.95 -5.83 22.30
N PRO A 109 -11.84 -5.77 21.28
CA PRO A 109 -12.96 -4.82 21.23
C PRO A 109 -13.97 -4.97 22.39
N GLU A 110 -13.99 -6.11 23.06
CA GLU A 110 -14.81 -6.38 24.24
C GLU A 110 -14.42 -5.48 25.43
N VAL A 111 -13.15 -5.07 25.52
CA VAL A 111 -12.65 -4.23 26.62
C VAL A 111 -13.23 -2.82 26.55
N PRO A 112 -13.00 -2.01 25.50
CA PRO A 112 -13.61 -0.68 25.41
C PRO A 112 -15.13 -0.72 25.34
N LYS A 113 -15.74 -1.86 24.97
CA LYS A 113 -17.19 -2.00 24.92
C LYS A 113 -17.82 -2.27 26.29
N ASN A 114 -17.20 -3.11 27.12
CA ASN A 114 -17.78 -3.58 28.38
C ASN A 114 -17.17 -2.94 29.63
N CYS A 115 -15.99 -2.33 29.51
CA CYS A 115 -15.35 -1.62 30.61
C CYS A 115 -15.77 -0.15 30.68
N ASP A 116 -15.61 0.43 31.87
CA ASP A 116 -15.81 1.84 32.16
C ASP A 116 -14.50 2.61 31.87
N LEU A 117 -14.23 2.84 30.59
CA LEU A 117 -13.06 3.55 30.08
C LEU A 117 -13.45 4.78 29.26
N ASP A 118 -14.72 5.15 29.29
CA ASP A 118 -15.31 6.08 28.33
C ASP A 118 -14.74 7.48 28.48
N ASP A 119 -14.59 7.93 29.72
CA ASP A 119 -13.99 9.24 30.02
C ASP A 119 -12.53 9.31 29.56
N ILE A 120 -11.76 8.24 29.77
CA ILE A 120 -10.34 8.18 29.39
C ILE A 120 -10.20 8.20 27.86
N ILE A 121 -11.01 7.41 27.16
CA ILE A 121 -10.96 7.34 25.70
C ILE A 121 -11.43 8.67 25.10
N LEU A 122 -12.47 9.28 25.66
CA LEU A 122 -12.98 10.57 25.22
C LEU A 122 -11.95 11.70 25.44
N GLU A 123 -11.25 11.69 26.58
CA GLU A 123 -10.16 12.63 26.86
C GLU A 123 -9.03 12.50 25.83
N ILE A 124 -8.56 11.29 25.54
CA ILE A 124 -7.51 11.04 24.54
C ILE A 124 -7.94 11.52 23.15
N CYS A 125 -9.19 11.24 22.74
CA CYS A 125 -9.72 11.68 21.46
C CYS A 125 -9.77 13.22 21.35
N ASN A 126 -10.20 13.90 22.43
CA ASN A 126 -10.30 15.35 22.46
C ASN A 126 -8.93 16.03 22.56
N GLN A 127 -7.96 15.46 23.30
CA GLN A 127 -6.57 15.90 23.29
C GLN A 127 -5.96 15.79 21.90
N ALA A 128 -6.21 14.68 21.19
CA ALA A 128 -5.74 14.50 19.82
C ALA A 128 -6.36 15.50 18.84
N LEU A 129 -7.63 15.90 19.04
CA LEU A 129 -8.32 16.88 18.20
C LEU A 129 -7.86 18.32 18.47
N ILE A 130 -7.82 18.73 19.75
CA ILE A 130 -7.60 20.12 20.16
C ILE A 130 -6.12 20.46 20.23
N GLU A 131 -5.32 19.58 20.84
CA GLU A 131 -3.89 19.82 21.11
C GLU A 131 -2.99 19.19 20.04
N ASN A 132 -3.58 18.44 19.10
CA ASN A 132 -2.86 17.67 18.08
C ASN A 132 -1.85 16.67 18.68
N ILE A 133 -2.13 16.20 19.91
CA ILE A 133 -1.33 15.20 20.63
C ILE A 133 -1.95 13.82 20.38
N LYS A 134 -1.41 13.10 19.39
CA LYS A 134 -1.82 11.71 19.11
C LYS A 134 -0.92 10.71 19.84
N PRO A 135 -1.46 9.55 20.29
CA PRO A 135 -0.64 8.43 20.74
C PRO A 135 0.33 7.96 19.64
N ASP A 136 1.60 7.69 20.00
CA ASP A 136 2.64 7.26 19.05
C ASP A 136 2.25 6.02 18.25
N ILE A 137 1.50 5.10 18.88
CA ILE A 137 1.01 3.86 18.28
C ILE A 137 0.12 4.09 17.05
N TRP A 138 -0.52 5.27 16.92
CA TRP A 138 -1.32 5.64 15.73
C TRP A 138 -0.45 5.95 14.52
N SER A 139 0.82 6.27 14.73
CA SER A 139 1.80 6.53 13.66
C SER A 139 2.55 5.26 13.23
N LEU A 140 2.32 4.14 13.91
CA LEU A 140 2.97 2.88 13.58
C LEU A 140 2.21 2.15 12.46
N SER A 141 2.96 1.64 11.48
CA SER A 141 2.42 0.75 10.45
C SER A 141 2.74 -0.71 10.80
N ASN A 142 1.72 -1.57 10.77
CA ASN A 142 1.88 -2.99 11.07
C ASN A 142 1.47 -3.85 9.88
N ILE A 143 2.26 -4.89 9.59
CA ILE A 143 1.97 -5.88 8.56
C ILE A 143 1.19 -7.03 9.20
N ILE A 144 -0.08 -7.18 8.83
CA ILE A 144 -0.92 -8.29 9.29
C ILE A 144 -1.04 -9.33 8.16
N PRO A 145 -0.36 -10.49 8.25
CA PRO A 145 -0.47 -11.52 7.24
C PRO A 145 -1.86 -12.17 7.27
N ARG A 146 -2.66 -11.94 6.23
CA ARG A 146 -3.97 -12.59 6.06
C ARG A 146 -3.87 -13.73 5.04
N ARG A 147 -4.34 -14.92 5.43
CA ARG A 147 -4.49 -16.06 4.51
C ARG A 147 -5.92 -16.09 3.98
N GLU A 148 -6.09 -16.01 2.66
CA GLU A 148 -7.39 -16.21 2.01
C GLU A 148 -7.61 -17.71 1.71
N SER A 149 -8.77 -18.25 2.08
CA SER A 149 -9.14 -19.64 1.81
C SER A 149 -9.97 -19.74 0.53
N ALA A 150 -9.36 -19.51 -0.61
CA ALA A 150 -9.94 -19.86 -1.91
C ALA A 150 -8.84 -20.33 -2.86
N GLY A 151 -8.79 -21.65 -3.11
CA GLY A 151 -8.11 -22.26 -4.25
C GLY A 151 -6.60 -22.03 -4.39
N ALA A 152 -5.80 -22.92 -3.80
CA ALA A 152 -4.44 -23.29 -4.22
C ALA A 152 -3.60 -22.24 -5.00
N THR A 153 -3.40 -21.04 -4.45
CA THR A 153 -2.26 -20.15 -4.75
C THR A 153 -2.15 -19.19 -3.58
N GLN A 154 -1.04 -19.28 -2.84
CA GLN A 154 -0.78 -18.41 -1.69
C GLN A 154 -0.54 -16.99 -2.20
N ARG A 155 -1.41 -16.05 -1.84
CA ARG A 155 -1.19 -14.61 -2.06
C ARG A 155 -1.23 -13.94 -0.69
N THR A 156 -0.09 -13.41 -0.27
CA THR A 156 0.02 -12.55 0.91
C THR A 156 -0.48 -11.17 0.51
N VAL A 157 -1.60 -10.72 1.08
CA VAL A 157 -2.03 -9.32 0.97
C VAL A 157 -1.43 -8.58 2.17
N VAL A 158 -0.55 -7.62 1.89
CA VAL A 158 0.00 -6.70 2.89
C VAL A 158 -0.93 -5.50 2.95
N LEU A 159 -1.70 -5.36 4.03
CA LEU A 159 -2.37 -4.08 4.30
C LEU A 159 -1.32 -3.15 4.93
N VAL A 160 -0.99 -2.07 4.22
CA VAL A 160 -0.27 -0.93 4.80
C VAL A 160 -1.32 0.14 5.05
N LEU A 161 -1.62 0.44 6.31
CA LEU A 161 -2.40 1.63 6.64
C LEU A 161 -1.42 2.79 6.73
N LEU A 162 -1.42 3.65 5.71
CA LEU A 162 -0.73 4.95 5.74
C LEU A 162 -1.78 6.04 5.98
N ARG A 163 -1.49 6.96 6.89
CA ARG A 163 -2.07 8.30 6.86
C ARG A 163 -0.94 9.26 6.50
N GLU A 164 -1.17 10.10 5.50
CA GLU A 164 -0.26 11.18 5.13
C GLU A 164 -0.28 12.22 6.25
N ASP A 165 0.82 12.33 6.99
CA ASP A 165 1.06 13.47 7.85
C ASP A 165 1.36 14.65 6.91
N THR A 166 0.44 15.61 6.82
CA THR A 166 0.74 16.92 6.21
C THR A 166 1.77 17.60 7.10
N MET A 167 3.05 17.45 6.75
CA MET A 167 4.14 18.14 7.39
C MET A 167 4.04 19.65 7.11
N THR A 168 3.72 20.42 8.16
CA THR A 168 4.07 21.84 8.21
C THR A 168 5.59 21.93 8.14
N THR A 169 6.10 22.43 7.03
CA THR A 169 7.54 22.61 6.76
C THR A 169 8.12 23.67 7.70
N GLY A 170 8.94 23.23 8.66
CA GLY A 170 9.95 24.06 9.31
C GLY A 170 11.34 23.59 8.85
N PRO A 171 12.32 24.49 8.62
CA PRO A 171 13.59 24.10 8.04
C PRO A 171 14.44 23.34 9.07
N GLN A 172 14.64 22.04 8.87
CA GLN A 172 15.68 21.29 9.56
C GLN A 172 16.91 21.18 8.65
N THR A 173 17.98 21.84 9.08
CA THR A 173 19.34 21.66 8.59
C THR A 173 19.82 20.24 8.88
N LEU A 174 20.00 19.43 7.84
CA LEU A 174 20.59 18.09 7.95
C LEU A 174 22.12 18.19 7.92
N SER A 175 22.75 17.88 9.04
CA SER A 175 24.17 17.55 9.14
C SER A 175 24.42 16.12 8.66
N ASN A 176 25.37 15.96 7.74
CA ASN A 176 25.84 14.67 7.22
C ASN A 176 26.37 13.76 8.34
N GLY A 177 25.85 12.54 8.42
CA GLY A 177 26.42 11.43 9.18
C GLY A 177 26.34 10.16 8.33
N GLU A 178 27.49 9.71 7.84
CA GLU A 178 27.67 8.42 7.18
C GLU A 178 27.43 7.29 8.20
N GLU A 179 26.45 6.42 7.97
CA GLU A 179 26.48 5.07 8.55
C GLU A 179 26.15 4.03 7.47
N GLY A 180 27.14 3.16 7.22
CA GLY A 180 27.12 2.13 6.19
C GLY A 180 26.21 0.96 6.55
N PHE A 181 25.36 0.57 5.61
CA PHE A 181 24.58 -0.66 5.68
C PHE A 181 25.45 -1.86 5.27
N SER A 182 25.69 -2.80 6.18
CA SER A 182 26.29 -4.11 5.89
C SER A 182 25.20 -5.19 5.85
N LEU A 183 25.02 -5.81 4.68
CA LEU A 183 24.12 -6.96 4.49
C LEU A 183 24.88 -8.25 4.76
N THR A 184 24.56 -8.93 5.86
CA THR A 184 25.03 -10.31 6.09
C THR A 184 23.98 -11.29 5.54
N THR A 185 24.40 -12.14 4.61
CA THR A 185 23.60 -13.24 4.06
C THR A 185 23.73 -14.46 4.98
N ALA A 186 22.61 -15.01 5.45
CA ALA A 186 22.58 -16.29 6.15
C ALA A 186 22.33 -17.43 5.14
N HIS A 187 23.19 -18.45 5.20
CA HIS A 187 23.04 -19.73 4.54
C HIS A 187 22.14 -20.68 5.34
#